data_AF-A0A838S0Q8-F1
#
_entry.id   AF-A0A838S0Q8-F1
#
_cell.length_a   1.000
_cell.length_b   1.000
_cell.length_c   1.000
_cell.angle_alpha   90.00
_cell.angle_beta   90.00
_cell.angle_gamma   90.00
#
_symmetry.space_group_name_H-M   'P 1'
#
loop_
_entity.id
_entity.type
_entity.pdbx_description
1 polymer ?
#
loop_
_entity_poly.entity_id
_entity_poly.type
_entity_poly.pdbx_seq_one_letter_code
_entity_poly.pdbx_strand_id
1 'polypeptide(L)'
;MTVPLLPTLAEPRGSPAVGFPEGSLTHAELAGAAGAVAARITGLSRVAVWATPSLQTAVAVIGALAAGVPAVPVNPRSGRRELGHVVADSAPDAV
;
A
#
# COMPACT_ATOMS: atom_id res chain seq x y z
N MET A 1 6.26 9.49 22.60
CA MET A 1 6.30 9.99 21.21
C MET A 1 6.29 8.78 20.30
N THR A 2 5.30 8.65 19.43
CA THR A 2 5.23 7.55 18.47
C THR A 2 6.13 7.89 17.29
N VAL A 3 7.13 7.05 17.00
CA VAL A 3 7.97 7.24 15.81
C VAL A 3 7.14 6.82 14.60
N PRO A 4 7.02 7.65 13.55
CA PRO A 4 6.31 7.27 12.34
C PRO A 4 7.01 6.07 11.70
N LEU A 5 6.24 5.07 11.27
CA LEU A 5 6.77 3.88 10.59
C LEU A 5 7.51 4.23 9.29
N LEU A 6 7.09 5.32 8.64
CA LEU A 6 7.60 5.77 7.34
C LEU A 6 8.00 7.27 7.43
N PRO A 7 9.09 7.61 8.13
CA PRO A 7 9.47 9.01 8.36
C PRO A 7 9.77 9.77 7.06
N THR A 8 10.22 9.06 6.02
CA THR A 8 10.54 9.63 4.71
C THR A 8 9.30 10.05 3.90
N LEU A 9 8.08 9.68 4.34
CA LEU A 9 6.85 10.24 3.78
C LEU A 9 6.50 11.61 4.37
N ALA A 10 6.88 11.85 5.64
CA ALA A 10 6.65 13.12 6.32
C ALA A 10 7.67 14.19 5.89
N GLU A 11 8.90 13.75 5.61
CA GLU A 11 9.99 14.61 5.11
C GLU A 11 10.57 14.05 3.80
N PRO A 12 9.82 14.13 2.68
CA PRO A 12 10.23 13.54 1.42
C PRO A 12 11.49 14.18 0.85
N ARG A 13 12.37 13.34 0.30
CA ARG A 13 13.62 13.73 -0.38
C ARG A 13 13.64 13.25 -1.83
N GLY A 14 14.51 13.85 -2.64
CA GLY A 14 14.71 13.45 -4.05
C GLY A 14 15.55 12.19 -4.24
N SER A 15 15.98 11.51 -3.16
CA SER A 15 16.72 10.24 -3.28
C SER A 15 15.79 9.09 -3.70
N PRO A 16 16.31 8.08 -4.42
CA PRO A 16 15.55 6.88 -4.77
C PRO A 16 14.94 6.20 -3.55
N ALA A 17 13.70 5.72 -3.67
CA ALA A 17 12.99 5.01 -2.60
C ALA A 17 12.69 3.56 -2.96
N VAL A 18 12.12 3.33 -4.16
CA VAL A 18 11.73 2.00 -4.62
C VAL A 18 11.93 1.88 -6.13
N GLY A 19 12.38 0.72 -6.59
CA GLY A 19 12.60 0.43 -8.00
C GLY A 19 12.10 -0.96 -8.37
N PHE A 20 11.52 -1.04 -9.56
CA PHE A 20 11.03 -2.25 -10.23
C PHE A 20 11.50 -2.21 -11.71
N PRO A 21 11.40 -3.31 -12.46
CA PRO A 21 11.81 -3.33 -13.88
C PRO A 21 11.13 -2.26 -14.74
N GLU A 22 9.90 -1.88 -14.41
CA GLU A 22 9.13 -0.84 -15.12
C GLU A 22 9.51 0.60 -14.75
N GLY A 23 10.30 0.80 -13.69
CA GLY A 23 10.74 2.13 -13.26
C GLY A 23 11.03 2.25 -11.78
N SER A 24 11.31 3.48 -11.34
CA SER A 24 11.61 3.79 -9.94
C SER A 24 10.93 5.07 -9.49
N LEU A 25 10.68 5.17 -8.19
CA LEU A 25 10.19 6.39 -7.55
C LEU A 25 11.22 6.86 -6.52
N THR A 26 11.42 8.18 -6.49
CA THR A 26 12.06 8.89 -5.37
C THR A 26 11.14 8.90 -4.14
N HIS A 27 11.68 9.26 -2.96
CA HIS A 27 10.84 9.41 -1.77
C HIS A 27 9.76 10.49 -1.95
N ALA A 28 10.04 11.57 -2.67
CA ALA A 28 9.06 12.61 -2.98
C ALA A 28 7.92 12.12 -3.87
N GLU A 29 8.24 11.39 -4.94
CA GLU A 29 7.22 10.82 -5.83
C GLU A 29 6.39 9.75 -5.12
N LEU A 30 7.05 8.89 -4.33
CA LEU A 30 6.38 7.86 -3.54
C LEU A 30 5.44 8.48 -2.50
N ALA A 31 5.87 9.55 -1.82
CA ALA A 31 5.04 10.28 -0.87
C ALA A 31 3.81 10.91 -1.53
N GLY A 32 3.98 11.53 -2.70
CA GLY A 32 2.87 12.08 -3.48
C GLY A 32 1.86 11.00 -3.91
N ALA A 33 2.36 9.90 -4.49
CA ALA A 33 1.51 8.81 -4.96
C ALA A 33 0.78 8.10 -3.80
N ALA A 34 1.49 7.79 -2.71
CA ALA A 34 0.92 7.18 -1.52
C ALA A 34 -0.09 8.12 -0.83
N GLY A 35 0.20 9.41 -0.76
CA GLY A 35 -0.73 10.42 -0.20
C GLY A 35 -2.03 10.50 -0.99
N ALA A 36 -1.96 10.40 -2.32
CA ALA A 36 -3.16 10.36 -3.17
C ALA A 36 -4.00 9.08 -2.96
N VAL A 37 -3.36 7.93 -2.70
CA VAL A 37 -4.08 6.71 -2.30
C VAL A 37 -4.70 6.89 -0.92
N ALA A 38 -3.92 7.37 0.05
CA ALA A 38 -4.35 7.57 1.43
C ALA A 38 -5.60 8.45 1.52
N ALA A 39 -5.62 9.57 0.80
CA ALA A 39 -6.76 10.47 0.75
C ALA A 39 -8.07 9.81 0.28
N ARG A 40 -8.01 8.76 -0.55
CA ARG A 40 -9.20 8.04 -1.05
C ARG A 40 -9.72 6.99 -0.09
N ILE A 41 -8.86 6.45 0.79
CA ILE A 41 -9.18 5.29 1.64
C ILE A 41 -9.24 5.63 3.13
N THR A 42 -8.89 6.85 3.52
CA THR A 42 -9.04 7.31 4.91
C THR A 42 -10.47 7.05 5.41
N GLY A 43 -10.56 6.41 6.57
CA GLY A 43 -11.83 6.04 7.20
C GLY A 43 -12.33 4.64 6.85
N LEU A 44 -11.72 3.96 5.87
CA LEU A 44 -11.95 2.53 5.66
C LEU A 44 -11.33 1.72 6.81
N SER A 45 -11.93 0.59 7.13
CA SER A 45 -11.42 -0.34 8.13
C SER A 45 -10.20 -1.10 7.61
N ARG A 46 -10.20 -1.53 6.34
CA ARG A 46 -9.13 -2.30 5.69
C ARG A 46 -9.25 -2.24 4.17
N VAL A 47 -8.13 -2.38 3.48
CA VAL A 47 -8.08 -2.48 2.01
C VAL A 47 -7.35 -3.75 1.59
N ALA A 48 -7.92 -4.53 0.68
CA ALA A 48 -7.20 -5.60 0.02
C ALA A 48 -6.25 -5.03 -1.04
N VAL A 49 -5.10 -5.66 -1.21
CA VAL A 49 -4.13 -5.27 -2.24
C VAL A 49 -3.69 -6.52 -2.99
N TRP A 50 -3.88 -6.53 -4.31
CA TRP A 50 -3.30 -7.57 -5.16
C TRP A 50 -1.78 -7.49 -5.14
N ALA A 51 -1.14 -8.44 -4.46
CA ALA A 51 0.29 -8.42 -4.18
C ALA A 51 1.11 -8.89 -5.40
N THR A 52 1.23 -8.01 -6.39
CA THR A 52 2.15 -8.19 -7.54
C THR A 52 3.47 -7.45 -7.28
N PRO A 53 4.62 -7.92 -7.81
CA PRO A 53 5.89 -7.20 -7.68
C PRO A 53 5.91 -5.99 -8.63
N SER A 54 5.18 -4.93 -8.28
CA SER A 54 5.03 -3.72 -9.08
C SER A 54 5.07 -2.45 -8.24
N LEU A 55 5.36 -1.32 -8.89
CA LEU A 55 5.28 0.00 -8.28
C LEU A 55 3.89 0.29 -7.68
N GLN A 56 2.83 -0.13 -8.36
CA GLN A 56 1.44 0.09 -7.94
C GLN A 56 1.14 -0.62 -6.62
N THR A 57 1.60 -1.86 -6.46
CA THR A 57 1.46 -2.60 -5.18
C THR A 57 2.19 -1.87 -4.05
N ALA A 58 3.42 -1.40 -4.29
CA ALA A 58 4.18 -0.66 -3.29
C ALA A 58 3.45 0.63 -2.87
N VAL A 59 2.97 1.40 -3.84
CA VAL A 59 2.19 2.62 -3.59
C VAL A 59 0.90 2.33 -2.82
N ALA A 60 0.17 1.25 -3.17
CA ALA A 60 -1.07 0.88 -2.50
C ALA A 60 -0.86 0.54 -1.02
N VAL A 61 0.15 -0.29 -0.72
CA VAL A 61 0.48 -0.67 0.67
C VAL A 61 0.93 0.54 1.47
N ILE A 62 1.81 1.36 0.91
CA ILE A 62 2.35 2.55 1.58
C ILE A 62 1.25 3.60 1.81
N GLY A 63 0.34 3.78 0.84
CA GLY A 63 -0.82 4.64 0.98
C GLY A 63 -1.78 4.17 2.07
N ALA A 64 -2.02 2.86 2.18
CA ALA A 64 -2.81 2.27 3.27
C ALA A 64 -2.19 2.56 4.65
N LEU A 65 -0.88 2.30 4.79
CA LEU A 65 -0.15 2.60 6.02
C LEU A 65 -0.17 4.10 6.36
N ALA A 66 -0.03 4.97 5.36
CA ALA A 66 -0.11 6.43 5.54
C ALA A 66 -1.51 6.91 5.96
N ALA A 67 -2.57 6.22 5.53
CA ALA A 67 -3.95 6.48 5.95
C ALA A 67 -4.30 5.89 7.33
N GLY A 68 -3.41 5.11 7.94
CA GLY A 68 -3.72 4.32 9.13
C GLY A 68 -4.67 3.15 8.86
N VAL A 69 -4.79 2.73 7.61
CA VAL A 69 -5.66 1.64 7.16
C VAL A 69 -4.84 0.37 6.95
N PRO A 70 -5.18 -0.76 7.60
CA PRO A 70 -4.58 -2.06 7.32
C PRO A 70 -4.68 -2.47 5.86
N ALA A 71 -3.53 -2.81 5.25
CA ALA A 71 -3.47 -3.47 3.96
C ALA A 71 -3.54 -4.99 4.12
N VAL A 72 -4.42 -5.63 3.36
CA VAL A 72 -4.60 -7.10 3.31
C VAL A 72 -3.97 -7.60 2.00
N PRO A 73 -2.74 -8.14 2.03
CA PRO A 73 -2.10 -8.64 0.83
C PRO A 73 -2.83 -9.89 0.32
N VAL A 74 -3.21 -9.86 -0.96
CA VAL A 74 -3.87 -10.98 -1.64
C VAL A 74 -2.95 -11.48 -2.75
N ASN A 75 -2.50 -12.73 -2.63
CA ASN A 75 -1.63 -13.34 -3.64
C ASN A 75 -2.45 -13.67 -4.90
N PRO A 76 -2.16 -13.09 -6.07
CA PRO A 76 -2.91 -13.36 -7.29
C PRO A 76 -2.76 -14.81 -7.80
N ARG A 77 -1.78 -15.56 -7.29
CA ARG A 77 -1.57 -16.98 -7.61
C ARG A 77 -2.31 -17.93 -6.67
N SER A 78 -2.95 -17.41 -5.62
CA SER A 78 -3.75 -18.25 -4.72
C SER A 78 -4.98 -18.82 -5.43
N GLY A 79 -5.32 -20.05 -5.10
CA GLY A 79 -6.53 -20.69 -5.61
C GLY A 79 -7.80 -20.01 -5.06
N ARG A 80 -8.93 -20.15 -5.77
CA ARG A 80 -10.22 -19.54 -5.38
C ARG A 80 -10.60 -19.77 -3.92
N ARG A 81 -10.31 -20.96 -3.38
CA ARG A 81 -10.57 -21.31 -1.98
C ARG A 81 -9.75 -20.44 -1.03
N GLU A 82 -8.45 -20.31 -1.25
CA GLU A 82 -7.57 -19.50 -0.40
C GLU A 82 -7.91 -18.02 -0.47
N LEU A 83 -8.18 -17.52 -1.68
CA LEU A 83 -8.66 -16.15 -1.89
C LEU A 83 -9.94 -15.90 -1.10
N GLY A 84 -10.91 -16.82 -1.18
CA GLY A 84 -12.15 -16.75 -0.43
C GLY A 84 -11.92 -16.74 1.09
N HIS A 85 -10.99 -17.56 1.60
CA HIS A 85 -10.65 -17.55 3.03
C HIS A 85 -10.05 -16.21 3.46
N VAL A 86 -9.06 -15.68 2.72
CA VAL A 86 -8.40 -14.41 3.07
C VAL A 86 -9.40 -13.26 3.07
N VAL A 87 -10.23 -13.16 2.04
CA VAL A 87 -11.23 -12.08 1.93
C VAL A 87 -12.32 -12.22 2.98
N ALA A 88 -12.80 -13.43 3.26
CA ALA A 88 -13.84 -13.65 4.27
C ALA A 88 -13.32 -13.39 5.70
N ASP A 89 -12.09 -13.82 6.01
CA ASP A 89 -11.48 -13.61 7.33
C ASP A 89 -11.10 -12.14 7.55
N SER A 90 -10.59 -11.47 6.50
CA SER A 90 -10.18 -10.07 6.62
C SER A 90 -11.31 -9.08 6.45
N ALA A 91 -12.37 -9.39 5.69
CA ALA A 91 -13.50 -8.49 5.39
C ALA A 91 -13.09 -7.05 4.97
N PRO A 92 -12.32 -6.88 3.88
CA PRO A 92 -11.90 -5.56 3.42
C PRO A 92 -13.06 -4.75 2.83
N ASP A 93 -13.02 -3.42 2.99
CA ASP A 93 -14.04 -2.51 2.44
C ASP A 93 -13.83 -2.21 0.95
N ALA A 94 -12.58 -2.34 0.50
CA ALA A 94 -12.17 -2.06 -0.88
C ALA A 94 -10.98 -2.92 -1.30
N VAL A 95 -10.68 -2.90 -2.60
CA VAL A 95 -9.56 -3.57 -3.27
C VAL A 95 -8.78 -2.56 -4.08
#